data_AF-A0A7J6XCA5-F1
#
_entry.id   AF-A0A7J6XCA5-F1
#
_cell.length_a   1.000
_cell.length_b   1.000
_cell.length_c   1.000
_cell.angle_alpha   90.00
_cell.angle_beta   90.00
_cell.angle_gamma   90.00
#
_symmetry.space_group_name_H-M   'P 1'
#
loop_
_entity.id
_entity.type
_entity.pdbx_description
1 polymer ?
#
loop_
_entity_poly.entity_id
_entity_poly.type
_entity_poly.pdbx_seq_one_letter_code
_entity_poly.pdbx_strand_id
1 'polypeptide(L)'
;MMTSSIQNDLATALKSGDVEYVRRVELDVLQKWRSSDEFGNSALGQAALHGTLSCYEEILKRCPSLFYETSTKGHTALHQASYN
;
A
#
# COMPACT_ATOMS: atom_id res chain seq x y z
N MET A 1 15.10 -9.93 -3.91
CA MET A 1 15.18 -8.70 -3.08
C MET A 1 14.47 -7.60 -3.84
N MET A 2 13.55 -6.88 -3.19
CA MET A 2 12.90 -5.71 -3.80
C MET A 2 13.96 -4.61 -3.99
N THR A 3 14.05 -4.02 -5.18
CA THR A 3 15.03 -2.94 -5.44
C THR A 3 14.52 -1.63 -4.86
N SER A 4 15.44 -0.74 -4.47
CA SER A 4 15.10 0.59 -3.96
C SER A 4 14.30 1.44 -4.96
N SER A 5 14.39 1.16 -6.27
CA SER A 5 13.56 1.79 -7.29
C SER A 5 12.10 1.37 -7.15
N ILE A 6 11.81 0.06 -7.15
CA ILE A 6 10.44 -0.47 -7.02
C ILE A 6 9.77 0.04 -5.74
N GLN A 7 10.53 0.13 -4.65
CA GLN A 7 10.06 0.68 -3.39
C GLN A 7 9.52 2.11 -3.53
N ASN A 8 10.29 2.99 -4.16
CA ASN A 8 9.94 4.41 -4.35
C ASN A 8 8.86 4.61 -5.41
N ASP A 9 8.91 3.82 -6.49
CA ASP A 9 7.96 3.90 -7.60
C ASP A 9 6.56 3.49 -7.12
N LEU A 10 6.45 2.40 -6.34
CA LEU A 10 5.19 1.99 -5.75
C LEU A 10 4.70 2.99 -4.70
N ALA A 11 5.57 3.53 -3.84
CA ALA A 11 5.18 4.59 -2.90
C ALA A 11 4.56 5.79 -3.63
N THR A 12 5.19 6.23 -4.71
CA THR A 12 4.72 7.34 -5.53
C THR A 12 3.37 7.03 -6.17
N ALA A 13 3.22 5.83 -6.75
CA ALA A 13 1.96 5.38 -7.36
C ALA A 13 0.80 5.33 -6.36
N LEU A 14 1.03 4.85 -5.13
CA LEU A 14 0.02 4.78 -4.08
C LEU A 14 -0.40 6.16 -3.60
N LYS A 15 0.54 7.11 -3.56
CA LYS A 15 0.28 8.49 -3.18
C LYS A 15 -0.42 9.29 -4.28
N SER A 16 -0.05 9.09 -5.53
CA SER A 16 -0.62 9.80 -6.68
C SER A 16 -1.93 9.21 -7.20
N GLY A 17 -2.23 7.95 -6.84
CA GLY A 17 -3.40 7.24 -7.32
C GLY A 17 -3.20 6.55 -8.67
N ASP A 18 -1.95 6.25 -9.06
CA ASP A 18 -1.62 5.55 -10.30
C ASP A 18 -1.97 4.05 -10.22
N VAL A 19 -3.26 3.75 -10.42
CA VAL A 19 -3.79 2.39 -10.40
C VAL A 19 -3.24 1.52 -11.53
N GLU A 20 -2.86 2.11 -12.67
CA GLU A 20 -2.30 1.37 -13.81
C GLU A 20 -0.91 0.82 -13.50
N TYR A 21 -0.09 1.60 -12.77
CA TYR A 21 1.15 1.10 -12.22
C TYR A 21 0.88 -0.03 -11.22
N VAL A 22 -0.01 0.20 -10.25
CA VAL A 22 -0.36 -0.80 -9.22
C VAL A 22 -0.79 -2.12 -9.84
N ARG A 23 -1.60 -2.10 -10.92
CA ARG A 23 -2.03 -3.30 -11.68
C ARG A 23 -0.88 -4.14 -12.24
N ARG A 24 0.21 -3.48 -12.65
CA ARG A 24 1.37 -4.14 -13.27
C ARG A 24 2.35 -4.71 -12.26
N VAL A 25 2.36 -4.19 -11.04
CA VAL A 25 3.25 -4.68 -9.97
C VAL A 25 2.92 -6.14 -9.64
N GLU A 26 3.96 -6.95 -9.44
CA GLU A 26 3.82 -8.36 -9.05
C GLU A 26 3.09 -8.52 -7.71
N LEU A 27 2.37 -9.64 -7.56
CA LEU A 27 1.50 -9.86 -6.39
C LEU A 27 2.32 -9.98 -5.08
N ASP A 28 3.46 -10.67 -5.14
CA ASP A 28 4.33 -10.88 -3.99
C ASP A 28 5.02 -9.58 -3.55
N VAL A 29 5.32 -8.69 -4.50
CA VAL A 29 5.77 -7.32 -4.24
C VAL A 29 4.69 -6.59 -3.46
N LEU A 30 3.44 -6.54 -3.93
CA LEU A 30 2.34 -5.88 -3.22
C LEU A 30 2.12 -6.41 -1.80
N GLN A 31 2.19 -7.74 -1.62
CA GLN A 31 2.00 -8.37 -0.30
C GLN A 31 3.12 -8.04 0.68
N LYS A 32 4.38 -8.08 0.23
CA LYS A 32 5.55 -7.89 1.10
C LYS A 32 5.96 -6.43 1.24
N TRP A 33 5.47 -5.54 0.37
CA TRP A 33 5.82 -4.14 0.40
C TRP A 33 5.42 -3.50 1.72
N ARG A 34 6.33 -2.71 2.28
CA ARG A 34 6.10 -1.91 3.48
C ARG A 34 6.67 -0.53 3.24
N SER A 35 5.98 0.49 3.70
CA SER A 35 6.48 1.86 3.66
C SER A 35 7.82 1.97 4.38
N SER A 36 8.69 2.84 3.87
CA SER A 36 9.95 3.19 4.53
C SER A 36 9.79 4.26 5.61
N ASP A 37 8.56 4.73 5.84
CA ASP A 37 8.25 5.63 6.96
C ASP A 37 8.24 4.90 8.31
N GLU A 38 8.08 5.67 9.38
CA GLU A 38 8.05 5.16 10.75
C GLU A 38 6.86 4.24 11.06
N PHE A 39 5.81 4.27 10.23
CA PHE A 39 4.61 3.47 10.42
C PHE A 39 4.73 2.11 9.75
N GLY A 40 5.58 1.98 8.71
CA GLY A 40 5.78 0.72 8.00
C GLY A 40 4.47 0.17 7.44
N ASN A 41 3.63 1.05 6.90
CA ASN A 41 2.31 0.70 6.39
C ASN A 41 2.42 -0.29 5.21
N SER A 42 1.46 -1.20 5.07
CA SER A 42 1.31 -2.02 3.86
C SER A 42 0.92 -1.15 2.65
N ALA A 43 0.94 -1.74 1.45
CA ALA A 43 0.50 -1.04 0.24
C ALA A 43 -0.96 -0.57 0.35
N LEU A 44 -1.84 -1.42 0.91
CA LEU A 44 -3.24 -1.08 1.18
C LEU A 44 -3.36 0.09 2.16
N GLY A 45 -2.52 0.06 3.20
CA GLY A 45 -2.49 1.10 4.22
C GLY A 45 -2.03 2.46 3.72
N GLN A 46 -1.04 2.49 2.82
CA GLN A 46 -0.62 3.72 2.15
C GLN A 46 -1.69 4.27 1.21
N ALA A 47 -2.38 3.42 0.46
CA ALA A 47 -3.50 3.86 -0.36
C ALA A 47 -4.62 4.46 0.50
N ALA A 48 -4.92 3.84 1.65
CA ALA A 48 -5.89 4.36 2.62
C ALA A 48 -5.44 5.70 3.21
N LEU A 49 -4.18 5.82 3.63
CA LEU A 49 -3.59 7.05 4.16
C LEU A 49 -3.67 8.21 3.15
N HIS A 50 -3.51 7.94 1.86
CA HIS A 50 -3.57 8.97 0.82
C HIS A 50 -4.95 9.15 0.19
N GLY A 51 -5.96 8.39 0.63
CA GLY A 51 -7.32 8.45 0.08
C GLY A 51 -7.42 8.01 -1.39
N THR A 52 -6.46 7.21 -1.88
CA THR A 52 -6.42 6.76 -3.28
C THR A 52 -7.31 5.54 -3.48
N LEU A 53 -8.63 5.77 -3.51
CA LEU A 53 -9.65 4.71 -3.54
C LEU A 53 -9.44 3.70 -4.68
N SER A 54 -9.08 4.16 -5.89
CA SER A 54 -8.81 3.28 -7.02
C SER A 54 -7.67 2.29 -6.76
N CYS A 55 -6.59 2.75 -6.12
CA CYS A 55 -5.48 1.89 -5.73
C CYS A 55 -5.89 0.96 -4.57
N TYR A 56 -6.66 1.47 -3.61
CA TYR A 56 -7.17 0.70 -2.49
C TYR A 56 -8.02 -0.49 -2.96
N GLU A 57 -9.00 -0.25 -3.83
CA GLU A 57 -9.88 -1.28 -4.37
C GLU A 57 -9.10 -2.32 -5.19
N GLU A 58 -8.16 -1.87 -6.03
CA GLU A 58 -7.33 -2.77 -6.84
C GLU A 58 -6.41 -3.64 -5.96
N ILE A 59 -5.79 -3.06 -4.94
CA ILE A 59 -4.94 -3.81 -4.00
C ILE A 59 -5.80 -4.81 -3.22
N LEU A 60 -6.98 -4.40 -2.73
CA LEU A 60 -7.84 -5.29 -1.96
C LEU A 60 -8.38 -6.46 -2.80
N LYS A 61 -8.72 -6.19 -4.07
CA LYS A 61 -9.13 -7.21 -5.04
C LYS A 61 -8.03 -8.26 -5.28
N ARG A 62 -6.77 -7.82 -5.34
CA ARG A 62 -5.62 -8.69 -5.63
C ARG A 62 -5.04 -9.36 -4.39
N CYS A 63 -5.03 -8.66 -3.27
CA CYS A 63 -4.43 -9.09 -2.00
C CYS A 63 -5.43 -8.91 -0.83
N PRO A 64 -6.49 -9.73 -0.74
CA PRO A 64 -7.50 -9.60 0.33
C PRO A 64 -6.92 -9.76 1.74
N SER A 65 -5.81 -10.49 1.90
CA SER A 65 -5.13 -10.69 3.18
C SER A 65 -4.63 -9.38 3.80
N LEU A 66 -4.29 -8.38 2.97
CA LEU A 66 -3.77 -7.09 3.44
C LEU A 66 -4.81 -6.30 4.25
N PHE A 67 -6.10 -6.64 4.14
CA PHE A 67 -7.17 -6.01 4.92
C PHE A 67 -6.98 -6.18 6.43
N TYR A 68 -6.47 -7.35 6.85
CA TYR A 68 -6.24 -7.69 8.24
C TYR A 68 -4.81 -7.41 8.70
N GLU A 69 -3.93 -6.98 7.79
CA GLU A 69 -2.56 -6.66 8.14
C GLU A 69 -2.48 -5.34 8.90
N THR A 70 -1.59 -5.34 9.89
CA THR A 70 -1.26 -4.15 10.67
C THR A 70 0.11 -3.61 10.26
N SER A 71 0.25 -2.30 10.38
CA SER A 71 1.54 -1.61 10.28
C SER A 71 2.48 -2.01 11.42
N THR A 72 3.72 -1.51 11.42
CA THR A 72 4.69 -1.77 12.51
C THR A 72 4.25 -1.17 13.85
N LYS A 73 3.27 -0.26 13.84
CA LYS A 73 2.65 0.35 15.01
C LYS A 73 1.34 -0.32 15.43
N GLY A 74 0.93 -1.38 14.74
CA GLY A 74 -0.36 -2.04 15.01
C GLY A 74 -1.57 -1.37 14.34
N HIS A 75 -1.36 -0.37 13.47
CA HIS A 75 -2.45 0.32 12.78
C HIS A 75 -2.97 -0.49 11.58
N THR A 76 -4.28 -0.64 11.47
CA THR A 76 -4.93 -1.19 10.28
C THR A 76 -5.11 -0.11 9.20
N ALA A 77 -5.49 -0.53 8.00
CA ALA A 77 -5.88 0.37 6.91
C ALA A 77 -6.95 1.40 7.33
N LEU A 78 -7.89 1.01 8.19
CA LEU A 78 -8.94 1.90 8.68
C LEU A 78 -8.40 2.99 9.62
N HIS A 79 -7.42 2.67 10.46
CA HIS A 79 -6.75 3.67 11.30
C HIS A 79 -6.05 4.72 10.44
N GLN A 80 -5.36 4.28 9.37
CA GLN A 80 -4.66 5.17 8.45
C GLN A 80 -5.61 6.06 7.63
N ALA A 81 -6.76 5.51 7.20
CA ALA A 81 -7.79 6.30 6.52
C ALA A 81 -8.35 7.45 7.37
N SER A 82 -8.30 7.31 8.70
CA SER A 82 -8.80 8.29 9.67
C SER A 82 -7.73 9.27 10.16
N TYR A 83 -6.48 9.15 9.66
CA TYR A 83 -5.35 9.96 10.13
C TYR A 83 -5.29 11.36 9.49
N ASN A 84 -5.86 11.53 8.28
CA ASN A 84 -6.02 12.84 7.65
C ASN A 84 -7.30 13.54 8.13
#